data_AF-A0A3D1TUI0-F1
#
_entry.id   AF-A0A3D1TUI0-F1
#
_cell.length_a   1.000
_cell.length_b   1.000
_cell.length_c   1.000
_cell.angle_alpha   90.00
_cell.angle_beta   90.00
_cell.angle_gamma   90.00
#
_symmetry.space_group_name_H-M   'P 1'
#
loop_
_entity.id
_entity.type
_entity.pdbx_description
1 polymer ?
#
loop_
_entity_poly.entity_id
_entity_poly.type
_entity_poly.pdbx_seq_one_letter_code
_entity_poly.pdbx_strand_id
1 'polypeptide(L)'
;MGPHVKASSFIGSAPTLQQEVSFAEICSAKATRCIRKMRGHTQAHVLMADDGHSYVVRIRNTFQHPRVLVNELIASVLLRHLQISTPHSTVIKSTDHCVRENPDVYCQLPNERRTVTPGCHCGSRYPVDVGKESVYDYIPKALRDKVFHCSHVIGPDVIDKWLANSAEGVW
;
A
#
# COMPACT_ATOMS: atom_id res chain seq x y z
N MET A 1 -29.73 58.09 13.84
CA MET A 1 -28.68 57.64 14.78
C MET A 1 -28.86 56.14 14.93
N GLY A 2 -27.97 55.37 14.30
CA GLY A 2 -28.00 53.91 14.23
C GLY A 2 -26.90 53.49 13.25
N PRO A 3 -25.77 52.91 13.71
CA PRO A 3 -24.66 52.65 12.81
C PRO A 3 -24.95 51.38 12.00
N HIS A 4 -24.97 51.53 10.68
CA HIS A 4 -24.80 50.41 9.76
C HIS A 4 -23.37 49.87 9.92
N VAL A 5 -23.24 48.67 10.50
CA VAL A 5 -21.99 47.95 10.65
C VAL A 5 -21.50 47.55 9.25
N LYS A 6 -20.35 48.10 8.83
CA LYS A 6 -19.60 47.58 7.69
C LYS A 6 -19.01 46.22 8.09
N ALA A 7 -19.36 45.17 7.34
CA ALA A 7 -18.70 43.88 7.43
C ALA A 7 -17.30 43.99 6.80
N SER A 8 -16.33 44.39 7.61
CA SER A 8 -14.91 44.33 7.25
C SER A 8 -14.20 43.25 8.06
N SER A 9 -13.43 42.44 7.33
CA SER A 9 -12.31 41.60 7.78
C SER A 9 -12.62 40.45 8.76
N PHE A 10 -12.97 39.30 8.21
CA PHE A 10 -12.57 37.98 8.74
C PHE A 10 -12.15 37.09 7.58
N ILE A 11 -11.04 37.45 6.93
CA ILE A 11 -10.24 36.47 6.18
C ILE A 11 -9.03 36.21 7.06
N GLY A 12 -9.19 35.30 8.02
CA GLY A 12 -8.03 34.65 8.62
C GLY A 12 -7.28 33.96 7.47
N SER A 13 -6.04 34.37 7.24
CA SER A 13 -5.14 33.72 6.30
C SER A 13 -5.14 32.21 6.57
N ALA A 14 -5.58 31.43 5.59
CA ALA A 14 -5.42 29.97 5.63
C ALA A 14 -3.94 29.67 5.88
N PRO A 15 -3.59 28.75 6.79
CA PRO A 15 -2.20 28.39 6.99
C PRO A 15 -1.66 27.87 5.65
N THR A 16 -0.65 28.57 5.14
CA THR A 16 0.09 28.19 3.96
C THR A 16 0.69 26.80 4.19
N LEU A 17 0.10 25.77 3.58
CA LEU A 17 0.67 24.42 3.50
C LEU A 17 1.89 24.45 2.57
N GLN A 18 2.98 25.06 3.01
CA GLN A 18 4.29 25.08 2.34
C GLN A 18 5.30 24.26 3.14
N GLN A 19 4.92 23.03 3.49
CA GLN A 19 5.90 22.03 3.85
C GLN A 19 5.83 20.95 2.77
N GLU A 20 6.66 21.11 1.73
CA GLU A 20 7.00 19.99 0.85
C GLU A 20 7.71 18.96 1.72
N VAL A 21 6.95 18.02 2.27
CA VAL A 21 7.53 16.83 2.87
C VAL A 21 8.23 16.10 1.74
N SER A 22 9.56 15.98 1.81
CA SER A 22 10.28 15.22 0.81
C SER A 22 9.76 13.78 0.87
N PHE A 23 9.40 13.17 -0.27
CA PHE A 23 8.90 11.79 -0.26
C PHE A 23 9.89 10.82 0.41
N ALA A 24 11.18 11.16 0.45
CA ALA A 24 12.22 10.40 1.14
C ALA A 24 12.03 10.33 2.66
N GLU A 25 11.42 11.34 3.30
CA GLU A 25 11.13 11.38 4.74
C GLU A 25 9.85 10.63 5.12
N ILE A 26 9.03 10.26 4.13
CA ILE A 26 7.80 9.47 4.34
C ILE A 26 8.12 7.97 4.46
N CYS A 27 9.26 7.55 3.90
CA CYS A 27 9.70 6.16 3.89
C CYS A 27 10.15 5.71 5.30
N SER A 28 9.47 4.71 5.85
CA SER A 28 9.67 4.20 7.22
C SER A 28 10.58 2.97 7.31
N ALA A 29 10.83 2.28 6.19
CA ALA A 29 11.79 1.18 6.11
C ALA A 29 12.43 1.10 4.71
N LYS A 30 13.60 0.47 4.61
CA LYS A 30 14.35 0.33 3.35
C LYS A 30 14.35 -1.12 2.87
N ALA A 31 14.05 -1.33 1.59
CA ALA A 31 14.17 -2.64 0.98
C ALA A 31 15.63 -3.07 0.88
N THR A 32 15.91 -4.30 1.31
CA THR A 32 17.23 -4.92 1.29
C THR A 32 17.32 -6.02 0.25
N ARG A 33 16.28 -6.84 0.12
CA ARG A 33 16.25 -8.01 -0.76
C ARG A 33 14.86 -8.28 -1.31
N CYS A 34 14.78 -8.70 -2.57
CA CYS A 34 13.58 -9.30 -3.14
C CYS A 34 13.56 -10.80 -2.90
N ILE A 35 12.44 -11.29 -2.36
CA ILE A 35 12.26 -12.71 -2.11
C ILE A 35 11.56 -13.36 -3.29
N ARG A 36 10.47 -12.76 -3.78
CA ARG A 36 9.73 -13.26 -4.95
C ARG A 36 8.77 -12.21 -5.50
N LYS A 37 8.38 -12.38 -6.77
CA LYS A 37 7.21 -11.73 -7.36
C LYS A 37 5.92 -12.41 -6.92
N MET A 38 4.88 -11.63 -6.64
CA MET A 38 3.54 -12.15 -6.35
C MET A 38 2.73 -12.36 -7.63
N ARG A 39 1.79 -13.31 -7.57
CA ARG A 39 0.76 -13.47 -8.59
C ARG A 39 -0.26 -12.34 -8.48
N GLY A 40 -0.88 -11.99 -9.60
CA GLY A 40 -1.93 -10.97 -9.66
C GLY A 40 -1.57 -9.74 -10.49
N HIS A 41 -2.59 -8.95 -10.81
CA HIS A 41 -2.51 -7.83 -11.76
C HIS A 41 -1.75 -6.61 -11.22
N THR A 42 -1.61 -6.50 -9.90
CA THR A 42 -0.94 -5.35 -9.26
C THR A 42 0.58 -5.41 -9.29
N GLN A 43 1.16 -6.50 -9.82
CA GLN A 43 2.61 -6.69 -9.98
C GLN A 43 3.42 -6.48 -8.68
N ALA A 44 2.85 -6.91 -7.55
CA ALA A 44 3.49 -6.78 -6.25
C ALA A 44 4.70 -7.74 -6.10
N HIS A 45 5.63 -7.37 -5.21
CA HIS A 45 6.80 -8.18 -4.87
C HIS A 45 6.89 -8.34 -3.35
N VAL A 46 7.37 -9.49 -2.88
CA VAL A 46 7.70 -9.68 -1.48
C VAL A 46 9.15 -9.22 -1.28
N LEU A 47 9.33 -8.16 -0.51
CA LEU A 47 10.63 -7.58 -0.18
C LEU A 47 10.93 -7.75 1.31
N MET A 48 12.17 -8.08 1.64
CA MET A 48 12.71 -7.95 2.98
C MET A 48 13.17 -6.52 3.20
N ALA A 49 12.91 -5.97 4.38
CA ALA A 49 13.36 -4.64 4.77
C ALA A 49 14.43 -4.70 5.86
N ASP A 50 15.05 -3.56 6.13
CA ASP A 50 16.09 -3.37 7.15
C ASP A 50 15.58 -3.44 8.58
N ASP A 51 14.26 -3.33 8.79
CA ASP A 51 13.59 -3.56 10.08
C ASP A 51 13.42 -5.05 10.44
N GLY A 52 13.91 -5.96 9.59
CA GLY A 52 13.82 -7.40 9.80
C GLY A 52 12.45 -8.01 9.44
N HIS A 53 11.54 -7.24 8.86
CA HIS A 53 10.24 -7.71 8.38
C HIS A 53 10.21 -7.87 6.86
N SER A 54 9.26 -8.69 6.40
CA SER A 54 8.94 -8.82 4.98
C SER A 54 7.66 -8.07 4.66
N TYR A 55 7.57 -7.54 3.44
CA TYR A 55 6.47 -6.71 2.99
C TYR A 55 6.03 -7.12 1.59
N VAL A 56 4.72 -7.18 1.36
CA VAL A 56 4.14 -7.18 0.01
C VAL A 56 4.16 -5.74 -0.49
N VAL A 57 5.10 -5.43 -1.38
CA VAL A 57 5.33 -4.09 -1.90
C VAL A 57 4.67 -3.96 -3.27
N ARG A 58 3.72 -3.03 -3.37
CA ARG A 58 3.16 -2.58 -4.65
C ARG A 58 4.06 -1.51 -5.21
N ILE A 59 4.79 -1.89 -6.25
CA ILE A 59 5.77 -1.03 -6.87
C ILE A 59 5.05 0.05 -7.67
N ARG A 60 5.48 1.30 -7.46
CA ARG A 60 4.97 2.46 -8.20
C ARG A 60 5.45 2.33 -9.64
N ASN A 61 4.58 1.89 -10.53
CA ASN A 61 4.85 1.96 -11.96
C ASN A 61 4.50 3.37 -12.46
N THR A 62 5.29 3.93 -13.37
CA THR A 62 5.06 5.25 -13.99
C THR A 62 3.72 5.37 -14.71
N PHE A 63 3.03 4.26 -14.95
CA PHE A 63 1.73 4.19 -15.61
C PHE A 63 0.53 4.12 -14.64
N GLN A 64 0.77 3.92 -13.35
CA GLN A 64 -0.30 3.98 -12.35
C GLN A 64 -0.36 5.37 -11.73
N HIS A 65 -1.58 5.92 -11.59
CA HIS A 65 -1.77 7.25 -11.02
C HIS A 65 -1.16 7.30 -9.60
N PRO A 66 -0.45 8.38 -9.20
CA PRO A 66 0.11 8.53 -7.84
C PRO A 66 -0.90 8.34 -6.69
N ARG A 67 -2.20 8.42 -7.01
CA ARG A 67 -3.30 8.22 -6.07
C ARG A 67 -3.41 6.77 -5.61
N VAL A 68 -2.90 5.80 -6.37
CA VAL A 68 -2.96 4.38 -5.98
C VAL A 68 -2.28 4.16 -4.63
N LEU A 69 -1.12 4.79 -4.40
CA LEU A 69 -0.41 4.67 -3.11
C LEU A 69 -1.13 5.40 -1.98
N VAL A 70 -1.69 6.57 -2.28
CA VAL A 70 -2.47 7.34 -1.31
C VAL A 70 -3.73 6.59 -0.90
N ASN A 71 -4.45 6.01 -1.87
CA ASN A 71 -5.63 5.19 -1.64
C ASN A 71 -5.30 3.98 -0.78
N GLU A 72 -4.19 3.29 -1.03
CA GLU A 72 -3.77 2.15 -0.22
C GLU A 72 -3.49 2.54 1.24
N LEU A 73 -2.81 3.67 1.45
CA LEU A 73 -2.52 4.17 2.79
C LEU A 73 -3.80 4.62 3.51
N ILE A 74 -4.69 5.35 2.83
CA ILE A 74 -5.98 5.79 3.39
C ILE A 74 -6.84 4.57 3.74
N ALA A 75 -6.93 3.57 2.85
CA ALA A 75 -7.67 2.34 3.11
C ALA A 75 -7.13 1.61 4.34
N SER A 76 -5.79 1.53 4.50
CA SER A 76 -5.18 0.94 5.69
C SER A 76 -5.55 1.69 6.98
N VAL A 77 -5.55 3.03 6.95
CA VAL A 77 -5.96 3.85 8.10
C VAL A 77 -7.44 3.61 8.44
N LEU A 78 -8.32 3.57 7.44
CA LEU A 78 -9.74 3.30 7.63
C LEU A 78 -10.00 1.92 8.21
N LEU A 79 -9.39 0.86 7.65
CA LEU A 79 -9.52 -0.51 8.16
C LEU A 79 -9.07 -0.60 9.62
N ARG A 80 -7.96 0.06 9.97
CA ARG A 80 -7.47 0.12 11.35
C ARG A 80 -8.44 0.86 12.28
N HIS A 81 -8.99 1.98 11.82
CA HIS A 81 -9.96 2.76 12.59
C HIS A 81 -11.24 1.97 12.87
N LEU A 82 -11.68 1.17 11.90
CA LEU A 82 -12.83 0.27 12.01
C LEU A 82 -12.52 -1.04 12.73
N GLN A 83 -11.32 -1.18 13.29
CA GLN A 83 -10.85 -2.36 14.02
C GLN A 83 -10.90 -3.66 13.19
N ILE A 84 -10.82 -3.54 11.86
CA ILE A 84 -10.71 -4.69 10.96
C ILE A 84 -9.26 -5.16 10.98
N SER A 85 -9.06 -6.44 11.26
CA SER A 85 -7.73 -7.05 11.25
C SER A 85 -7.11 -6.91 9.86
N THR A 86 -6.06 -6.11 9.75
CA THR A 86 -5.36 -5.83 8.50
C THR A 86 -3.85 -5.76 8.77
N PRO A 87 -2.99 -6.24 7.85
CA PRO A 87 -1.55 -6.09 7.99
C PRO A 87 -1.16 -4.62 8.09
N HIS A 88 -0.08 -4.36 8.83
CA HIS A 88 0.47 -3.01 8.94
C HIS A 88 0.97 -2.52 7.57
N SER A 89 0.36 -1.47 7.03
CA SER A 89 0.85 -0.80 5.83
C SER A 89 1.89 0.26 6.18
N THR A 90 2.91 0.36 5.33
CA THR A 90 4.11 1.17 5.52
C THR A 90 4.61 1.67 4.17
N VAL A 91 5.55 2.62 4.18
CA VAL A 91 6.18 3.11 2.95
C VAL A 91 7.61 2.57 2.88
N ILE A 92 7.88 1.76 1.87
CA ILE A 92 9.17 1.08 1.67
C ILE A 92 10.01 1.83 0.64
N LYS A 93 11.24 2.16 1.02
CA LYS A 93 12.24 2.77 0.13
C LYS A 93 12.98 1.71 -0.67
N SER A 94 12.82 1.72 -1.98
CA SER A 94 13.71 1.03 -2.90
C SER A 94 14.85 1.97 -3.31
N THR A 95 16.10 1.56 -3.10
CA THR A 95 17.28 2.36 -3.47
C THR A 95 17.91 1.82 -4.75
N ASP A 96 18.69 2.63 -5.47
CA ASP A 96 19.44 2.18 -6.65
C ASP A 96 20.24 0.91 -6.40
N HIS A 97 20.88 0.82 -5.24
CA HIS A 97 21.60 -0.38 -4.82
C HIS A 97 20.67 -1.59 -4.71
N CYS A 98 19.52 -1.45 -4.04
CA CYS A 98 18.54 -2.54 -3.92
C CYS A 98 18.04 -2.99 -5.29
N VAL A 99 17.75 -2.06 -6.19
CA VAL A 99 17.27 -2.39 -7.55
C VAL A 99 18.35 -3.14 -8.34
N ARG A 100 19.61 -2.71 -8.25
CA ARG A 100 20.74 -3.37 -8.93
C ARG A 100 21.00 -4.78 -8.42
N GLU A 101 20.98 -4.98 -7.10
CA GLU A 101 21.21 -6.28 -6.47
C GLU A 101 20.04 -7.25 -6.63
N ASN A 102 18.88 -6.76 -7.08
CA ASN A 102 17.67 -7.57 -7.21
C ASN A 102 17.05 -7.39 -8.61
N PRO A 103 17.70 -7.90 -9.68
CA PRO A 103 17.21 -7.73 -11.06
C PRO A 103 15.84 -8.40 -11.31
N ASP A 104 15.45 -9.34 -10.45
CA ASP A 104 14.12 -9.96 -10.46
C ASP A 104 12.99 -9.03 -9.97
N VAL A 105 13.33 -7.82 -9.50
CA VAL A 105 12.37 -6.75 -9.21
C VAL A 105 12.10 -5.96 -10.47
N TYR A 106 10.99 -6.27 -11.14
CA TYR A 106 10.62 -5.63 -12.40
C TYR A 106 9.12 -5.40 -12.52
N CYS A 107 8.75 -4.37 -13.27
CA CYS A 107 7.40 -4.17 -13.78
C CYS A 107 7.26 -4.92 -15.11
N GLN A 108 6.26 -5.78 -15.22
CA GLN A 108 5.91 -6.46 -16.48
C GLN A 108 4.92 -5.61 -17.26
N LEU A 109 5.34 -5.08 -18.39
CA LEU A 109 4.45 -4.46 -19.37
C LEU A 109 4.04 -5.51 -20.41
N PRO A 110 3.00 -5.26 -21.23
CA PRO A 110 2.53 -6.23 -22.23
C PRO A 110 3.65 -6.78 -23.12
N ASN A 111 4.60 -5.92 -23.52
CA ASN A 111 5.65 -6.26 -24.48
C ASN A 111 7.08 -6.16 -23.91
N GLU A 112 7.26 -5.71 -22.67
CA GLU A 112 8.59 -5.50 -22.10
C GLU A 112 8.65 -5.71 -20.59
N ARG A 113 9.85 -5.96 -20.06
CA ARG A 113 10.14 -5.86 -18.63
C ARG A 113 10.87 -4.57 -18.37
N ARG A 114 10.39 -3.77 -17.43
CA ARG A 114 11.10 -2.59 -16.95
C ARG A 114 11.64 -2.79 -15.56
N THR A 115 12.89 -2.39 -15.39
CA THR A 115 13.49 -2.22 -14.08
C THR A 115 12.69 -1.19 -13.26
N VAL A 116 12.56 -1.45 -11.98
CA VAL A 116 11.82 -0.59 -11.07
C VAL A 116 12.59 0.71 -10.82
N THR A 117 11.89 1.84 -10.90
CA THR A 117 12.47 3.13 -10.52
C THR A 117 12.69 3.17 -9.01
N PRO A 118 13.90 3.49 -8.54
CA PRO A 118 14.16 3.75 -7.12
C PRO A 118 13.21 4.81 -6.56
N GLY A 119 12.79 4.64 -5.31
CA GLY A 119 11.85 5.54 -4.67
C GLY A 119 11.02 4.89 -3.57
N CYS A 120 9.98 5.60 -3.12
CA CYS A 120 9.08 5.15 -2.08
C CYS A 120 7.86 4.40 -2.68
N HIS A 121 7.57 3.23 -2.15
CA HIS A 121 6.47 2.35 -2.56
C HIS A 121 5.60 2.00 -1.35
N CYS A 122 4.33 1.63 -1.57
CA CYS A 122 3.49 1.17 -0.47
C CYS A 122 3.72 -0.34 -0.24
N GLY A 123 3.93 -0.72 1.01
CA GLY A 123 4.10 -2.10 1.43
C GLY A 123 3.15 -2.47 2.55
N SER A 124 2.51 -3.62 2.44
CA SER A 124 1.77 -4.24 3.55
C SER A 124 2.61 -5.33 4.17
N ARG A 125 2.69 -5.37 5.50
CA ARG A 125 3.49 -6.36 6.22
C ARG A 125 3.06 -7.78 5.86
N TYR A 126 4.03 -8.62 5.52
CA TYR A 126 3.81 -10.04 5.26
C TYR A 126 3.40 -10.71 6.58
N PRO A 127 2.34 -11.55 6.59
CA PRO A 127 1.73 -12.01 7.84
C PRO A 127 2.58 -13.03 8.60
N VAL A 128 3.59 -13.63 7.97
CA VAL A 128 4.39 -14.72 8.54
C VAL A 128 5.87 -14.58 8.18
N ASP A 129 6.73 -15.35 8.84
CA ASP A 129 8.14 -15.44 8.45
C ASP A 129 8.28 -16.17 7.11
N VAL A 130 8.79 -15.46 6.10
CA VAL A 130 8.93 -16.01 4.75
C VAL A 130 9.92 -17.18 4.77
N GLY A 131 9.45 -18.35 4.35
CA GLY A 131 10.24 -19.58 4.31
C GLY A 131 10.10 -20.48 5.54
N LYS A 132 9.50 -19.99 6.64
CA LYS A 132 9.14 -20.84 7.79
C LYS A 132 7.68 -21.27 7.73
N GLU A 133 6.82 -20.39 7.23
CA GLU A 133 5.38 -20.60 7.18
C GLU A 133 4.85 -20.36 5.76
N SER A 134 3.74 -21.02 5.46
CA SER A 134 3.09 -20.96 4.14
C SER A 134 1.85 -20.09 4.19
N VAL A 135 1.78 -19.12 3.27
CA VAL A 135 0.56 -18.36 2.97
C VAL A 135 -0.10 -18.98 1.75
N TYR A 136 -1.40 -19.25 1.85
CA TYR A 136 -2.18 -19.85 0.78
C TYR A 136 -3.05 -18.79 0.10
N ASP A 137 -3.03 -18.77 -1.23
CA ASP A 137 -3.88 -17.86 -2.03
C ASP A 137 -5.34 -18.32 -2.08
N TYR A 138 -5.60 -19.60 -1.80
CA TYR A 138 -6.92 -20.21 -1.70
C TYR A 138 -6.92 -21.21 -0.56
N ILE A 139 -8.08 -21.41 0.06
CA ILE A 139 -8.23 -22.42 1.12
C ILE A 139 -8.47 -23.78 0.44
N PRO A 140 -7.52 -24.74 0.49
CA PRO A 140 -7.75 -26.08 -0.04
C PRO A 140 -8.90 -26.75 0.70
N LYS A 141 -9.69 -27.59 0.00
CA LYS A 141 -10.86 -28.26 0.59
C LYS A 141 -10.52 -28.99 1.89
N ALA A 142 -9.34 -29.61 1.96
CA ALA A 142 -8.84 -30.33 3.14
C ALA A 142 -8.55 -29.45 4.38
N LEU A 143 -8.40 -28.13 4.19
CA LEU A 143 -8.16 -27.17 5.27
C LEU A 143 -9.41 -26.37 5.64
N ARG A 144 -10.53 -26.54 4.92
CA ARG A 144 -11.76 -25.74 5.11
C ARG A 144 -12.26 -25.78 6.55
N ASP A 145 -12.33 -26.96 7.15
CA ASP A 145 -12.84 -27.15 8.52
C ASP A 145 -11.85 -26.66 9.60
N LYS A 146 -10.63 -26.29 9.20
CA LYS A 146 -9.59 -25.74 10.08
C LYS A 146 -9.52 -24.21 10.03
N VAL A 147 -10.35 -23.55 9.21
CA VAL A 147 -10.39 -22.09 9.12
C VAL A 147 -11.40 -21.54 10.14
N PHE A 148 -10.90 -21.10 11.28
CA PHE A 148 -11.72 -20.71 12.44
C PHE A 148 -12.25 -19.26 12.41
N HIS A 149 -11.95 -18.47 11.37
CA HIS A 149 -12.20 -17.02 11.39
C HIS A 149 -12.88 -16.47 10.13
N CYS A 150 -13.93 -17.13 9.64
CA CYS A 150 -14.72 -16.62 8.51
C CYS A 150 -15.29 -15.21 8.75
N SER A 151 -15.55 -14.84 10.00
CA SER A 151 -16.01 -13.49 10.38
C SER A 151 -15.01 -12.38 10.05
N HIS A 152 -13.69 -12.66 10.05
CA HIS A 152 -12.66 -11.70 9.68
C HIS A 152 -12.64 -11.39 8.17
N VAL A 153 -13.32 -12.20 7.35
CA VAL A 153 -13.38 -12.01 5.89
C VAL A 153 -14.52 -11.08 5.48
N ILE A 154 -15.58 -10.98 6.30
CA ILE A 154 -16.77 -10.16 6.00
C ILE A 154 -16.47 -8.67 6.11
N GLY A 155 -15.69 -8.26 7.13
CA GLY A 155 -15.35 -6.86 7.35
C GLY A 155 -14.69 -6.21 6.12
N PRO A 156 -13.58 -6.76 5.60
CA PRO A 156 -12.93 -6.27 4.39
C PRO A 156 -13.88 -6.17 3.18
N ASP A 157 -14.72 -7.19 2.94
CA ASP A 157 -15.66 -7.20 1.80
C ASP A 157 -16.70 -6.07 1.87
N VAL A 158 -17.25 -5.79 3.06
CA VAL A 158 -18.18 -4.66 3.26
C VAL A 158 -17.49 -3.33 3.01
N ILE A 159 -16.24 -3.19 3.45
CA ILE A 159 -15.46 -1.96 3.21
C ILE A 159 -15.09 -1.80 1.75
N ASP A 160 -14.76 -2.88 1.05
CA ASP A 160 -14.49 -2.81 -0.39
C ASP A 160 -15.69 -2.28 -1.16
N LYS A 161 -16.91 -2.74 -0.81
CA LYS A 161 -18.16 -2.21 -1.38
C LYS A 161 -18.39 -0.75 -1.00
N TRP A 162 -18.16 -0.38 0.26
CA TRP A 162 -18.37 0.99 0.75
C TRP A 162 -17.42 1.99 0.08
N LEU A 163 -16.16 1.62 -0.10
CA LEU A 163 -15.12 2.47 -0.72
C LEU A 163 -15.13 2.40 -2.25
N ALA A 164 -16.02 1.61 -2.85
CA ALA A 164 -15.98 1.25 -4.27
C ALA A 164 -14.58 0.74 -4.69
N ASN A 165 -13.91 0.00 -3.79
CA ASN A 165 -12.62 -0.64 -4.01
C ASN A 165 -12.81 -1.97 -4.76
N SER A 166 -13.65 -1.97 -5.78
CA SER A 166 -13.91 -3.12 -6.62
C SER A 166 -12.72 -3.31 -7.56
N ALA A 167 -12.15 -4.52 -7.60
CA ALA A 167 -11.23 -4.91 -8.66
C ALA A 167 -11.94 -5.08 -10.02
N GLU A 168 -13.27 -4.99 -10.04
CA GLU A 168 -14.10 -5.12 -11.23
C GLU A 168 -14.34 -3.77 -11.89
N GLY A 169 -13.60 -3.53 -12.98
CA GLY A 169 -14.20 -2.81 -14.10
C GLY A 169 -15.29 -3.71 -14.69
N VAL A 170 -16.54 -3.26 -14.59
CA VAL A 170 -17.62 -3.76 -15.44
C VAL A 170 -17.24 -3.47 -16.89
N TRP A 171 -16.95 -4.52 -17.66
CA TRP A 171 -17.29 -4.68 -19.09
C TRP A 171 -17.54 -6.16 -19.36
#